data_AF-A0A7V2X7U5-F1
#
_entry.id   AF-A0A7V2X7U5-F1
#
_cell.length_a   1.000
_cell.length_b   1.000
_cell.length_c   1.000
_cell.angle_alpha   90.00
_cell.angle_beta   90.00
_cell.angle_gamma   90.00
#
_symmetry.space_group_name_H-M   'P 1'
#
loop_
_entity.id
_entity.type
_entity.pdbx_description
1 polymer ?
#
loop_
_entity_poly.entity_id
_entity_poly.type
_entity_poly.pdbx_seq_one_letter_code
_entity_poly.pdbx_strand_id
1 'polypeptide(L)'
;MDRRVRQHEQAHLAAGGAYVRGGAQFTYVRGPDGKMYATGGEVSIDVSPERTPEATIAKMQQVRRAALAPADPSPQDRSVAAAAARAEMDARRKLAEQALEEQRKQAENRPKTSQNNLRRDIPSM
;
A
#
# COMPACT_ATOMS: atom_id res chain seq x y z
N MET A 1 -31.28 8.05 4.01
CA MET A 1 -30.45 6.91 4.44
C MET A 1 -29.84 6.22 3.23
N ASP A 2 -30.66 5.52 2.43
CA ASP A 2 -30.20 4.66 1.32
C ASP A 2 -29.28 5.36 0.30
N ARG A 3 -29.70 6.50 -0.26
CA ARG A 3 -28.87 7.25 -1.22
C ARG A 3 -27.51 7.68 -0.66
N ARG A 4 -27.45 8.07 0.61
CA ARG A 4 -26.19 8.50 1.26
C ARG A 4 -25.26 7.32 1.47
N VAL A 5 -25.79 6.19 1.95
CA VAL A 5 -25.01 4.95 2.11
C VAL A 5 -24.43 4.50 0.76
N ARG A 6 -25.25 4.46 -0.29
CA ARG A 6 -24.77 4.09 -1.63
C ARG A 6 -23.70 5.03 -2.16
N GLN A 7 -23.85 6.34 -1.95
CA GLN A 7 -22.85 7.32 -2.35
C GLN A 7 -21.55 7.17 -1.55
N HIS A 8 -21.65 6.86 -0.26
CA HIS A 8 -20.50 6.59 0.61
C HIS A 8 -19.71 5.38 0.09
N GLU A 9 -20.38 4.25 -0.15
CA GLU A 9 -19.70 3.05 -0.67
C GLU A 9 -19.16 3.26 -2.09
N GLN A 10 -19.86 4.02 -2.93
CA GLN A 10 -19.37 4.32 -4.28
C GLN A 10 -18.07 5.12 -4.25
N ALA A 11 -17.89 6.04 -3.28
CA ALA A 11 -16.64 6.78 -3.11
C ALA A 11 -15.48 5.84 -2.74
N HIS A 12 -15.72 4.87 -1.86
CA HIS A 12 -14.74 3.84 -1.54
C HIS A 12 -14.38 2.98 -2.76
N LEU A 13 -15.36 2.49 -3.52
CA LEU A 13 -15.13 1.68 -4.71
C LEU A 13 -14.30 2.42 -5.77
N ALA A 14 -14.67 3.67 -6.06
CA ALA A 14 -14.00 4.49 -7.05
C ALA A 14 -12.53 4.74 -6.69
N ALA A 15 -12.24 4.96 -5.41
CA ALA A 15 -10.88 5.20 -4.94
C ALA A 15 -10.09 3.89 -4.71
N GLY A 16 -10.75 2.78 -4.35
CA GLY A 16 -10.10 1.50 -4.09
C GLY A 16 -9.59 0.79 -5.35
N GLY A 17 -10.29 0.97 -6.48
CA GLY A 17 -9.90 0.41 -7.77
C GLY A 17 -9.64 -1.10 -7.69
N ALA A 18 -8.47 -1.53 -8.17
CA ALA A 18 -8.09 -2.94 -8.23
C ALA A 18 -7.88 -3.62 -6.87
N TYR A 19 -7.79 -2.87 -5.77
CA TYR A 19 -7.54 -3.43 -4.43
C TYR A 19 -8.82 -3.65 -3.63
N VAL A 20 -9.98 -3.31 -4.19
CA VAL A 20 -11.25 -3.69 -3.60
C VAL A 20 -11.42 -5.21 -3.71
N ARG A 21 -11.75 -5.84 -2.58
CA ARG A 21 -12.14 -7.24 -2.51
C ARG A 21 -13.65 -7.34 -2.69
N GLY A 22 -14.08 -7.63 -3.91
CA GLY A 22 -15.49 -7.79 -4.26
C GLY A 22 -16.20 -6.46 -4.52
N GLY A 23 -17.49 -6.40 -4.19
CA GLY A 23 -18.31 -5.19 -4.30
C GLY A 23 -18.61 -4.57 -2.95
N ALA A 24 -19.34 -3.45 -2.97
CA ALA A 24 -19.91 -2.88 -1.75
C ALA A 24 -20.95 -3.84 -1.16
N GLN A 25 -20.83 -4.11 0.13
CA GLN A 25 -21.82 -4.86 0.90
C GLN A 25 -22.77 -3.87 1.57
N PHE A 26 -24.05 -4.22 1.67
CA PHE A 26 -25.07 -3.33 2.22
C PHE A 26 -25.94 -4.07 3.23
N THR A 27 -26.26 -3.38 4.32
CA THR A 27 -27.30 -3.79 5.25
C THR A 27 -28.57 -3.01 4.94
N TYR A 28 -29.70 -3.72 4.94
CA TYR A 28 -31.00 -3.15 4.55
C TYR A 28 -32.03 -3.25 5.68
N VAL A 29 -32.97 -2.31 5.69
CA VAL A 29 -34.19 -2.37 6.49
C VAL A 29 -35.41 -2.29 5.58
N ARG A 30 -36.50 -2.98 5.95
CA ARG A 30 -37.78 -2.89 5.26
C ARG A 30 -38.59 -1.70 5.80
N GLY A 31 -39.01 -0.81 4.90
CA GLY A 31 -39.86 0.33 5.23
C GLY A 31 -41.34 -0.05 5.38
N PRO A 32 -42.17 0.86 5.92
CA PRO A 32 -43.61 0.67 6.04
C PRO A 32 -44.32 0.59 4.68
N ASP A 33 -43.69 1.07 3.61
CA ASP A 33 -44.09 0.94 2.21
C ASP A 33 -43.71 -0.43 1.60
N GLY A 34 -43.07 -1.31 2.37
CA GLY A 34 -42.62 -2.63 1.95
C GLY A 34 -41.32 -2.65 1.15
N LYS A 35 -40.67 -1.51 0.91
CA LYS A 35 -39.41 -1.42 0.15
C LYS A 35 -38.19 -1.59 1.05
N MET A 36 -37.06 -2.03 0.48
CA MET A 36 -35.79 -2.17 1.20
C MET A 36 -34.95 -0.90 1.04
N TYR A 37 -34.37 -0.43 2.14
CA TYR A 37 -33.52 0.76 2.18
C TYR A 37 -32.18 0.43 2.82
N ALA A 38 -31.05 0.82 2.19
CA ALA A 38 -29.75 0.63 2.81
C ALA A 38 -29.59 1.54 4.04
N THR A 39 -29.21 0.92 5.15
CA THR A 39 -28.95 1.58 6.44
C THR A 39 -27.47 1.60 6.79
N GLY A 40 -26.67 0.74 6.18
CA GLY A 40 -25.23 0.71 6.28
C GLY A 40 -24.61 0.01 5.08
N GLY A 41 -23.32 0.20 4.89
CA GLY A 41 -22.54 -0.49 3.88
C GLY A 41 -21.07 -0.53 4.27
N GLU A 42 -20.32 -1.39 3.58
CA GLU A 42 -18.87 -1.46 3.70
C GLU A 42 -18.25 -1.91 2.38
N VAL A 43 -17.02 -1.46 2.13
CA VAL A 43 -16.15 -1.94 1.06
C VAL A 43 -14.93 -2.61 1.67
N SER A 44 -14.76 -3.90 1.39
CA SER A 44 -13.55 -4.62 1.79
C SER A 44 -12.38 -4.21 0.89
N ILE A 45 -11.29 -3.72 1.47
CA ILE A 45 -10.09 -3.32 0.73
C ILE A 45 -8.90 -4.18 1.19
N ASP A 46 -8.09 -4.62 0.23
CA ASP A 46 -6.93 -5.45 0.50
C ASP A 46 -5.76 -4.67 1.13
N VAL A 47 -5.47 -4.95 2.39
CA VAL A 47 -4.32 -4.42 3.15
C VAL A 47 -3.11 -5.38 3.22
N SER A 48 -3.11 -6.46 2.45
CA SER A 48 -1.98 -7.40 2.43
C SER A 48 -0.79 -6.84 1.65
N PRO A 49 0.44 -7.16 2.07
CA PRO A 49 1.64 -6.77 1.35
C PRO A 49 1.69 -7.41 -0.05
N GLU A 50 2.43 -6.77 -0.94
CA GLU A 50 2.74 -7.24 -2.30
C GLU A 50 4.10 -7.95 -2.34
N ARG A 51 4.45 -8.48 -3.52
CA ARG A 51 5.71 -9.21 -3.73
C ARG A 51 6.96 -8.38 -3.44
N THR A 52 6.93 -7.07 -3.68
CA THR A 52 8.06 -6.17 -3.39
C THR A 52 7.66 -5.07 -2.41
N PRO A 53 8.61 -4.51 -1.63
CA PRO A 53 8.31 -3.39 -0.74
C PRO A 53 7.79 -2.15 -1.48
N GLU A 54 8.30 -1.84 -2.66
CA GLU A 54 7.85 -0.70 -3.48
C GLU A 54 6.40 -0.89 -3.93
N ALA A 55 6.06 -2.09 -4.42
CA ALA A 55 4.70 -2.43 -4.79
C ALA A 55 3.76 -2.35 -3.57
N THR A 56 4.23 -2.78 -2.40
CA THR A 56 3.48 -2.68 -1.15
C THR A 56 3.24 -1.21 -0.77
N ILE A 57 4.25 -0.35 -0.86
CA ILE A 57 4.12 1.08 -0.57
C ILE A 57 3.07 1.71 -1.49
N ALA A 58 3.17 1.46 -2.80
CA ALA A 58 2.23 1.99 -3.78
C ALA A 58 0.79 1.52 -3.50
N LYS A 59 0.61 0.23 -3.25
CA LYS A 59 -0.71 -0.33 -2.88
C LYS A 59 -1.25 0.30 -1.60
N MET A 60 -0.46 0.33 -0.52
CA MET A 60 -0.92 0.84 0.78
C MET A 60 -1.27 2.34 0.73
N GLN A 61 -0.59 3.12 -0.10
CA GLN A 61 -0.97 4.51 -0.34
C GLN A 61 -2.34 4.63 -1.02
N GLN A 62 -2.60 3.80 -2.03
CA GLN A 62 -3.91 3.76 -2.69
C GLN A 62 -5.00 3.29 -1.73
N VAL A 63 -4.75 2.23 -0.97
CA VAL A 63 -5.69 1.68 0.01
C VAL A 63 -6.02 2.72 1.08
N ARG A 64 -5.03 3.45 1.60
CA ARG A 64 -5.27 4.52 2.58
C ARG A 64 -6.13 5.64 1.98
N ARG A 65 -5.86 6.06 0.73
CA ARG A 65 -6.68 7.07 0.05
C ARG A 65 -8.12 6.60 -0.15
N ALA A 66 -8.30 5.34 -0.52
CA ALA A 66 -9.60 4.73 -0.71
C ALA A 66 -10.42 4.65 0.58
N ALA A 67 -9.79 4.20 1.66
CA ALA A 67 -10.43 4.12 2.98
C ALA A 67 -10.76 5.52 3.57
N LEU A 68 -10.12 6.58 3.10
CA LEU A 68 -10.40 7.96 3.54
C LEU A 68 -11.15 8.78 2.49
N ALA A 69 -11.65 8.15 1.42
CA ALA A 69 -12.26 8.86 0.30
C ALA A 69 -13.60 9.55 0.60
N PRO A 70 -14.54 8.95 1.36
CA PRO A 70 -15.75 9.66 1.76
C PRO A 70 -15.45 10.83 2.68
N ALA A 71 -16.33 11.84 2.69
CA ALA A 71 -16.18 13.00 3.57
C ALA A 71 -16.38 12.64 5.06
N ASP A 72 -17.08 11.55 5.35
CA ASP A 72 -17.44 11.07 6.68
C ASP A 72 -17.04 9.59 6.90
N PRO A 73 -15.74 9.22 6.76
CA PRO A 73 -15.31 7.83 6.83
C PRO A 73 -15.71 7.18 8.15
N SER A 74 -16.18 5.93 8.11
CA SER A 74 -16.62 5.19 9.28
C SER A 74 -15.45 4.78 10.18
N PRO A 75 -15.70 4.30 11.42
CA PRO A 75 -14.65 3.71 12.26
C PRO A 75 -13.89 2.55 11.58
N GLN A 76 -14.58 1.76 10.76
CA GLN A 76 -13.97 0.65 10.02
C GLN A 76 -13.03 1.15 8.93
N ASP A 77 -13.42 2.17 8.17
CA ASP A 77 -12.56 2.71 7.12
C ASP A 77 -11.31 3.35 7.70
N ARG A 78 -11.44 4.05 8.83
CA ARG A 78 -10.28 4.55 9.59
C ARG A 78 -9.37 3.42 10.06
N SER A 79 -9.92 2.28 10.45
CA SER A 79 -9.14 1.09 10.81
C SER A 79 -8.35 0.54 9.61
N VAL A 80 -8.98 0.43 8.44
CA VAL A 80 -8.32 0.03 7.18
C VAL A 80 -7.21 1.01 6.81
N ALA A 81 -7.46 2.32 6.91
CA ALA A 81 -6.45 3.36 6.67
C ALA A 81 -5.25 3.25 7.62
N ALA A 82 -5.49 2.98 8.89
CA ALA A 82 -4.44 2.77 9.88
C ALA A 82 -3.64 1.49 9.63
N ALA A 83 -4.30 0.40 9.25
CA ALA A 83 -3.64 -0.85 8.85
C ALA A 83 -2.74 -0.64 7.63
N ALA A 84 -3.24 0.06 6.60
CA ALA A 84 -2.47 0.40 5.41
C ALA A 84 -1.26 1.28 5.74
N ALA A 85 -1.41 2.27 6.64
CA ALA A 85 -0.29 3.10 7.08
C ALA A 85 0.80 2.28 7.78
N ARG A 86 0.43 1.31 8.63
CA ARG A 86 1.39 0.40 9.27
C ARG A 86 2.14 -0.45 8.24
N ALA A 87 1.41 -1.09 7.33
CA ALA A 87 2.00 -1.90 6.27
C ALA A 87 2.92 -1.08 5.34
N GLU A 88 2.57 0.18 5.04
CA GLU A 88 3.45 1.09 4.29
C GLU A 88 4.76 1.36 5.04
N MET A 89 4.69 1.65 6.35
CA MET A 89 5.89 1.87 7.15
C MET A 89 6.79 0.62 7.19
N ASP A 90 6.19 -0.56 7.34
CA ASP A 90 6.91 -1.83 7.33
C ASP A 90 7.63 -2.05 5.99
N ALA A 91 6.94 -1.78 4.87
CA ALA A 91 7.51 -1.89 3.55
C ALA A 91 8.65 -0.87 3.33
N ARG A 92 8.51 0.37 3.79
CA ARG A 92 9.59 1.37 3.73
C ARG A 92 10.85 0.93 4.48
N ARG A 93 10.69 0.29 5.64
CA ARG A 93 11.82 -0.29 6.39
C ARG A 93 12.51 -1.40 5.61
N LYS A 94 11.74 -2.35 5.07
CA LYS A 94 12.27 -3.44 4.24
C LYS A 94 13.02 -2.92 3.01
N LEU A 95 12.49 -1.87 2.37
CA LEU A 95 13.14 -1.24 1.22
C LEU A 95 14.52 -0.65 1.58
N ALA A 96 14.61 0.02 2.74
CA ALA A 96 15.87 0.57 3.21
C ALA A 96 16.89 -0.53 3.57
N GLU A 97 16.44 -1.63 4.18
CA GLU A 97 17.27 -2.80 4.49
C GLU A 97 17.83 -3.45 3.21
N GLN A 98 16.99 -3.63 2.18
CA GLN A 98 17.41 -4.17 0.88
C GLN A 98 18.47 -3.29 0.21
N ALA A 99 18.27 -1.97 0.20
CA ALA A 99 19.24 -1.04 -0.37
C ALA A 99 20.61 -1.11 0.34
N LEU A 100 20.62 -1.27 1.68
CA LEU A 100 21.86 -1.43 2.43
C LEU A 100 22.55 -2.76 2.12
N GLU A 101 21.79 -3.84 2.00
CA GLU A 101 22.34 -5.17 1.68
C GLU A 101 22.94 -5.20 0.26
N GLU A 102 22.28 -4.58 -0.72
CA GLU A 102 22.80 -4.44 -2.07
C GLU A 102 24.11 -3.65 -2.11
N GLN A 103 24.22 -2.55 -1.37
CA GLN A 103 25.46 -1.78 -1.26
C GLN A 103 26.60 -2.59 -0.65
N ARG A 104 26.32 -3.41 0.38
CA ARG A 104 27.31 -4.31 0.98
C ARG A 104 27.81 -5.35 0.00
N LYS A 105 26.90 -6.01 -0.72
CA LYS A 105 27.25 -7.00 -1.77
C LYS A 105 28.08 -6.38 -2.89
N GLN A 106 27.78 -5.14 -3.29
CA GLN A 106 28.57 -4.41 -4.29
C GLN A 106 29.98 -4.07 -3.79
N ALA A 107 30.12 -3.70 -2.51
CA ALA A 107 31.42 -3.43 -1.91
C ALA A 107 32.30 -4.70 -1.79
N GLU A 108 31.70 -5.85 -1.49
CA GLU A 108 32.37 -7.15 -1.40
C GLU A 108 32.81 -7.67 -2.78
N ASN A 109 32.01 -7.47 -3.83
CA ASN A 109 32.29 -7.94 -5.18
C ASN A 109 33.25 -7.03 -5.98
N ARG A 110 33.72 -5.91 -5.41
CA ARG A 110 34.62 -4.99 -6.11
C ARG A 110 36.03 -5.58 -6.16
N PRO A 111 36.57 -5.94 -7.35
CA PRO A 111 37.88 -6.58 -7.45
C PRO A 111 39.01 -5.65 -6.97
N LYS A 112 39.92 -6.18 -6.14
CA LYS A 112 41.10 -5.47 -5.57
C LYS A 112 42.20 -5.14 -6.61
N THR A 113 41.87 -5.03 -7.89
CA THR A 113 42.85 -5.08 -9.00
C THR A 113 43.53 -3.73 -9.31
N SER A 114 43.07 -2.57 -8.82
CA SER A 114 43.66 -1.29 -9.23
C SER A 114 44.90 -0.81 -8.47
N GLN A 115 45.45 -1.54 -7.50
CA GLN A 115 46.64 -1.08 -6.76
C GLN A 115 47.97 -1.74 -7.15
N ASN A 116 48.02 -2.71 -8.07
CA ASN A 116 49.28 -3.44 -8.36
C ASN A 116 50.03 -3.01 -9.65
N ASN A 117 49.58 -1.98 -10.37
CA ASN A 117 50.17 -1.60 -11.67
C ASN A 117 50.99 -0.30 -11.66
N LEU A 118 51.37 0.24 -10.50
CA LEU A 118 52.22 1.46 -10.41
C LEU A 118 53.64 1.22 -9.89
N ARG A 119 54.11 -0.05 -9.84
CA ARG A 119 55.46 -0.42 -9.33
C ARG A 119 56.32 -1.23 -10.29
N ARG A 120 56.12 -1.08 -11.60
CA ARG A 120 57.07 -1.57 -12.60
C ARG A 120 57.27 -0.45 -13.59
N ASP A 121 58.26 0.40 -13.33
CA ASP A 121 58.98 1.26 -14.28
C ASP A 121 59.98 2.10 -13.48
N ILE A 122 61.02 1.45 -12.94
CA ILE A 122 62.25 2.13 -12.53
C ILE A 122 63.35 1.58 -13.43
N PRO A 123 63.80 2.32 -14.46
CA PRO A 123 65.02 1.99 -15.17
C PRO A 123 66.21 2.44 -14.32
N SER A 124 67.10 1.52 -13.97
CA SER A 124 68.43 1.85 -13.45
C SER A 124 69.24 2.60 -14.50
N MET A 125 69.72 3.79 -14.13
CA MET A 125 70.92 4.43 -14.69
C MET A 125 71.69 5.08 -13.56
#